data_AF-A0A1V2R4P4-F1
#
_entry.id   AF-A0A1V2R4P4-F1
#
_cell.length_a   1.000
_cell.length_b   1.000
_cell.length_c   1.000
_cell.angle_alpha   90.00
_cell.angle_beta   90.00
_cell.angle_gamma   90.00
#
_symmetry.space_group_name_H-M   'P 1'
#
loop_
_entity.id
_entity.type
_entity.pdbx_description
1 polymer ?
#
loop_
_entity_poly.entity_id
_entity_poly.type
_entity_poly.pdbx_seq_one_letter_code
_entity_poly.pdbx_strand_id
1 'polypeptide(L)'
;MINAPRVCVQVQSFYVESQSEPDEERFVFAYTITVRNLGRHEVQLLGRYWLITNGNGRQTEVQGEGVVGEQPIIQPGSEFQYTSGAVIETPLGTMEGHYHMLDHQGKAFQVSIPVFRLAIPSLIH
;
A
#
# COMPACT_ATOMS: atom_id res chain seq x y z
N MET A 1 6.32 23.87 -9.82
CA MET A 1 5.62 23.79 -11.12
C MET A 1 4.16 23.47 -10.87
N ILE A 2 3.22 24.22 -11.45
CA ILE A 2 1.78 24.13 -11.17
C ILE A 2 1.14 22.82 -11.71
N ASN A 3 1.79 22.16 -12.69
CA ASN A 3 1.25 21.00 -13.40
C ASN A 3 1.88 19.67 -13.00
N ALA A 4 2.75 19.63 -11.99
CA ALA A 4 3.32 18.38 -11.51
C ALA A 4 2.22 17.51 -10.86
N PRO A 5 2.24 16.17 -11.05
CA PRO A 5 1.31 15.30 -10.36
C PRO A 5 1.48 15.43 -8.85
N ARG A 6 0.36 15.42 -8.13
CA ARG A 6 0.34 15.45 -6.66
C ARG A 6 -0.57 14.33 -6.19
N VAL A 7 0.02 13.24 -5.73
CA VAL A 7 -0.71 12.07 -5.24
C VAL A 7 -0.40 11.89 -3.77
N CYS A 8 -1.43 11.68 -2.96
CA CYS A 8 -1.32 11.38 -1.55
C CYS A 8 -1.77 9.94 -1.32
N VAL A 9 -1.01 9.18 -0.53
CA VAL A 9 -1.31 7.80 -0.16
C VAL A 9 -1.54 7.74 1.34
N GLN A 10 -2.70 7.23 1.74
CA GLN A 10 -3.06 6.98 3.13
C GLN A 10 -3.28 5.49 3.33
N VAL A 11 -2.83 4.98 4.47
CA VAL A 11 -2.91 3.55 4.78
C VAL A 11 -3.51 3.36 6.17
N GLN A 12 -4.39 2.38 6.28
CA GLN A 12 -4.90 1.85 7.53
C GLN A 12 -4.70 0.34 7.52
N SER A 13 -4.10 -0.21 8.58
CA SER A 13 -3.89 -1.65 8.73
C SER A 13 -4.57 -2.15 10.00
N PHE A 14 -5.00 -3.42 9.99
CA PHE A 14 -5.55 -4.08 11.16
C PHE A 14 -5.27 -5.58 11.12
N TYR A 15 -5.12 -6.17 12.30
CA TYR A 15 -4.94 -7.59 12.50
C TYR A 15 -6.27 -8.34 12.31
N VAL A 16 -6.23 -9.47 11.59
CA VAL A 16 -7.41 -10.31 11.32
C VAL A 16 -7.30 -11.59 12.14
N GLU A 17 -7.75 -11.53 13.40
CA GLU A 17 -7.65 -12.63 14.37
C GLU A 17 -8.31 -13.92 13.86
N SER A 18 -9.50 -13.82 13.26
CA SER A 18 -10.25 -14.96 12.75
C SER A 18 -9.58 -15.70 11.59
N GLN A 19 -8.57 -15.09 10.97
CA GLN A 19 -7.79 -15.71 9.90
C GLN A 19 -6.34 -15.96 10.32
N SER A 20 -5.97 -15.77 11.58
CA SER A 20 -4.59 -15.91 12.05
C SER A 20 -4.43 -17.13 12.96
N GLU A 21 -3.25 -17.74 12.94
CA GLU A 21 -2.88 -18.90 13.75
C GLU A 21 -1.52 -18.58 14.42
N PRO A 22 -1.52 -17.86 15.56
CA PRO A 22 -0.28 -17.43 16.21
C PRO A 22 0.64 -18.59 16.62
N ASP A 23 0.06 -19.73 17.01
CA ASP A 23 0.81 -20.95 17.38
C ASP A 23 1.55 -21.58 16.19
N GLU A 24 1.13 -21.26 14.96
CA GLU A 24 1.76 -21.69 13.70
C GLU A 24 2.56 -20.56 13.04
N GLU A 25 2.89 -19.49 13.80
CA GLU A 25 3.60 -18.31 13.29
C GLU A 25 2.90 -17.72 12.05
N ARG A 26 1.57 -17.65 12.05
CA ARG A 26 0.80 -17.16 10.90
C ARG A 26 -0.08 -15.98 11.29
N PHE A 27 0.39 -14.76 11.04
CA PHE A 27 -0.31 -13.52 11.37
C PHE A 27 -0.85 -12.86 10.10
N VAL A 28 -2.19 -12.76 10.02
CA VAL A 28 -2.88 -12.15 8.88
C VAL A 28 -3.27 -10.71 9.22
N PHE A 29 -2.89 -9.80 8.34
CA PHE A 29 -3.25 -8.40 8.40
C PHE A 29 -4.01 -8.01 7.14
N ALA A 30 -5.06 -7.20 7.33
CA ALA A 30 -5.69 -6.50 6.24
C ALA A 30 -5.21 -5.04 6.27
N TYR A 31 -5.12 -4.44 5.08
CA TYR A 31 -4.82 -3.03 4.95
C TYR A 31 -5.71 -2.40 3.88
N THR A 32 -6.19 -1.21 4.17
CA THR A 32 -6.95 -0.35 3.27
C THR A 32 -6.07 0.82 2.87
N ILE A 33 -5.92 1.04 1.57
CA ILE A 33 -5.15 2.14 1.00
C ILE A 33 -6.08 3.07 0.25
N THR A 34 -5.95 4.36 0.52
CA THR A 34 -6.59 5.43 -0.24
C THR A 34 -5.53 6.18 -1.02
N VAL A 35 -5.64 6.17 -2.35
CA VAL A 35 -4.79 6.93 -3.27
C VAL A 35 -5.58 8.12 -3.78
N ARG A 36 -5.18 9.33 -3.38
CA ARG A 36 -5.89 10.57 -3.71
C ARG A 36 -5.10 11.44 -4.66
N ASN A 37 -5.72 11.86 -5.76
CA ASN A 37 -5.12 12.80 -6.69
C ASN A 37 -5.43 14.25 -6.27
N LEU A 38 -4.42 14.93 -5.74
CA LEU A 38 -4.45 16.34 -5.35
C LEU A 38 -3.89 17.26 -6.46
N GLY A 39 -3.61 16.70 -7.64
CA GLY A 39 -3.15 17.40 -8.82
C GLY A 39 -4.30 18.03 -9.62
N ARG A 40 -3.95 18.62 -10.76
CA ARG A 40 -4.91 19.28 -11.68
C ARG A 40 -5.27 18.42 -12.90
N HIS A 41 -4.57 17.30 -13.09
CA HIS A 41 -4.77 16.39 -14.21
C HIS A 41 -4.88 14.96 -13.68
N GLU A 42 -5.51 14.09 -14.46
CA GLU A 42 -5.63 12.67 -14.12
C GLU A 42 -4.27 12.00 -14.03
N VAL A 43 -4.22 10.92 -13.26
CA VAL A 43 -3.07 10.03 -13.13
C VAL A 43 -3.54 8.60 -13.21
N GLN A 44 -2.72 7.69 -13.71
CA GLN A 44 -3.04 6.27 -13.79
C GLN A 44 -2.07 5.46 -12.94
N LEU A 45 -2.57 4.57 -12.09
CA LEU A 45 -1.76 3.59 -11.39
C LEU A 45 -1.54 2.39 -12.31
N LEU A 46 -0.27 2.06 -12.60
CA LEU A 46 0.08 0.93 -13.46
C LEU A 46 0.56 -0.30 -12.69
N GLY A 47 1.22 -0.10 -11.56
CA GLY A 47 1.84 -1.18 -10.81
C GLY A 47 2.30 -0.73 -9.44
N ARG A 48 2.76 -1.71 -8.66
CA ARG A 48 3.18 -1.54 -7.28
C ARG A 48 4.43 -2.33 -6.99
N TYR A 49 5.22 -1.80 -6.08
CA TYR A 49 6.31 -2.48 -5.41
C TYR A 49 6.07 -2.39 -3.90
N TRP A 50 6.28 -3.49 -3.20
CA TRP A 50 6.21 -3.60 -1.76
C TRP A 50 7.50 -4.21 -1.21
N LEU A 51 7.99 -3.62 -0.14
CA LEU A 51 8.97 -4.20 0.77
C LEU A 51 8.26 -4.49 2.09
N ILE A 52 8.22 -5.76 2.47
CA ILE A 52 7.60 -6.24 3.71
C ILE A 52 8.74 -6.68 4.64
N THR A 53 8.85 -6.05 5.80
CA THR A 53 9.85 -6.42 6.82
C THR A 53 9.14 -6.99 8.03
N ASN A 54 9.39 -8.26 8.36
CA ASN A 54 8.82 -8.89 9.56
C ASN A 54 9.55 -8.43 10.84
N GLY A 55 9.05 -8.82 12.01
CA GLY A 55 9.59 -8.44 13.32
C GLY A 55 11.01 -8.95 13.60
N ASN A 56 11.48 -9.94 12.83
CA ASN A 56 12.83 -10.48 12.90
C ASN A 56 13.79 -9.78 11.91
N GLY A 57 13.32 -8.77 11.16
CA GLY A 57 14.10 -8.06 10.16
C GLY A 57 14.20 -8.77 8.81
N ARG A 58 13.49 -9.89 8.60
CA ARG A 58 13.46 -10.58 7.31
C ARG A 58 12.62 -9.78 6.31
N GLN A 59 13.17 -9.55 5.13
CA GLN A 59 12.56 -8.77 4.06
C GLN A 59 12.00 -9.65 2.96
N THR A 60 10.80 -9.31 2.48
CA THR A 60 10.15 -9.92 1.32
C THR A 60 9.73 -8.81 0.36
N GLU A 61 10.09 -8.96 -0.92
CA GLU A 61 9.72 -8.03 -1.98
C GLU A 61 8.56 -8.58 -2.79
N VAL A 62 7.57 -7.74 -3.09
CA VAL A 62 6.43 -8.09 -3.93
C VAL A 62 6.22 -7.00 -4.98
N GLN A 63 6.27 -7.38 -6.25
CA GLN A 63 5.98 -6.49 -7.37
C GLN A 63 4.85 -7.05 -8.22
N GLY A 64 4.03 -6.18 -8.80
CA GLY A 64 3.00 -6.60 -9.73
C GLY A 64 2.28 -5.45 -10.40
N GLU A 65 1.56 -5.77 -11.46
CA GLU A 65 0.70 -4.83 -12.17
C GLU A 65 -0.54 -4.49 -11.37
N GLY A 66 -0.95 -3.23 -11.48
CA GLY A 66 -2.14 -2.67 -10.85
C GLY A 66 -2.16 -2.79 -9.34
N VAL A 67 -3.37 -2.75 -8.81
CA VAL A 67 -3.76 -3.06 -7.43
C VAL A 67 -5.08 -3.83 -7.51
N VAL A 68 -5.22 -4.92 -6.74
CA VAL A 68 -6.44 -5.76 -6.72
C VAL A 68 -6.97 -6.19 -8.11
N GLY A 69 -6.08 -6.29 -9.10
CA GLY A 69 -6.43 -6.64 -10.50
C GLY A 69 -6.81 -5.46 -11.38
N GLU A 70 -6.70 -4.22 -10.89
CA GLU A 70 -7.09 -2.99 -11.59
C GLU A 70 -5.91 -2.02 -11.78
N GLN A 71 -5.96 -1.23 -12.86
CA GLN A 71 -5.04 -0.11 -13.12
C GLN A 71 -5.83 1.22 -13.15
N PRO A 72 -6.24 1.74 -11.99
CA PRO A 72 -7.22 2.83 -11.91
C PRO A 72 -6.67 4.14 -12.48
N ILE A 73 -7.53 4.85 -13.21
CA ILE A 73 -7.35 6.25 -13.57
C ILE A 73 -8.02 7.11 -12.49
N ILE A 74 -7.26 7.96 -11.83
CA ILE A 74 -7.72 8.79 -10.71
C ILE A 74 -7.84 10.24 -11.17
N GLN A 75 -9.07 10.71 -11.29
CA GLN A 75 -9.38 12.07 -11.72
C GLN A 75 -8.92 13.12 -10.70
N PRO A 76 -8.66 14.37 -11.12
CA PRO A 76 -8.30 15.47 -10.21
C PRO A 76 -9.32 15.63 -9.07
N GLY A 77 -8.85 15.66 -7.83
CA GLY A 77 -9.69 15.79 -6.64
C GLY A 77 -10.33 14.49 -6.15
N SER A 78 -10.33 13.44 -6.97
CA SER A 78 -10.89 12.13 -6.65
C SER A 78 -9.88 11.22 -5.94
N GLU A 79 -10.39 10.11 -5.42
CA GLU A 79 -9.61 9.06 -4.77
C GLU A 79 -10.04 7.68 -5.24
N PHE A 80 -9.10 6.74 -5.16
CA PHE A 80 -9.31 5.32 -5.34
C PHE A 80 -8.96 4.61 -4.04
N GLN A 81 -9.86 3.76 -3.54
CA GLN A 81 -9.67 3.03 -2.30
C GLN A 81 -9.75 1.52 -2.57
N TYR A 82 -8.85 0.76 -1.97
CA TYR A 82 -8.88 -0.70 -2.02
C TYR A 82 -8.39 -1.32 -0.72
N THR A 83 -8.83 -2.55 -0.46
CA THR A 83 -8.38 -3.36 0.67
C THR A 83 -7.70 -4.63 0.15
N SER A 84 -6.59 -5.00 0.79
CA SER A 84 -5.88 -6.24 0.51
C SER A 84 -5.28 -6.81 1.81
N GLY A 85 -4.56 -7.93 1.71
CA GLY A 85 -4.01 -8.64 2.85
C GLY A 85 -2.51 -8.90 2.75
N ALA A 86 -1.88 -9.07 3.89
CA ALA A 86 -0.51 -9.55 4.03
C ALA A 86 -0.47 -10.62 5.13
N VAL A 87 0.36 -11.65 4.92
CA VAL A 87 0.64 -12.67 5.93
C VAL A 87 2.11 -12.56 6.29
N ILE A 88 2.41 -12.45 7.58
CA ILE A 88 3.78 -12.42 8.09
C ILE A 88 3.93 -13.40 9.26
N GLU A 89 5.17 -13.82 9.52
CA GLU A 89 5.49 -14.83 10.53
C GLU A 89 5.59 -14.29 11.96
N THR A 90 5.35 -12.99 12.15
CA THR A 90 5.59 -12.30 13.41
C THR A 90 4.39 -11.41 13.77
N PRO A 91 4.12 -11.17 15.07
CA PRO A 91 2.99 -10.33 15.51
C PRO A 91 3.17 -8.83 15.19
N LEU A 92 4.38 -8.45 14.75
CA LEU A 92 4.76 -7.11 14.34
C LEU A 92 5.54 -7.19 13.02
N GLY A 93 5.35 -6.20 12.15
CA GLY A 93 6.13 -5.98 10.95
C GLY A 93 5.88 -4.59 10.38
N THR A 94 6.49 -4.30 9.25
CA THR A 94 6.27 -3.07 8.49
C THR A 94 6.12 -3.38 7.01
N MET A 95 5.38 -2.51 6.32
CA MET A 95 5.30 -2.50 4.87
C MET A 95 5.59 -1.09 4.37
N GLU A 96 6.32 -1.00 3.27
CA GLU A 96 6.60 0.23 2.55
C GLU A 96 6.75 -0.05 1.07
N GLY A 97 6.78 0.98 0.23
CA GLY A 97 6.95 0.75 -1.20
C GLY A 97 6.66 1.96 -2.05
N HIS A 98 6.26 1.71 -3.29
CA HIS A 98 5.85 2.76 -4.21
C HIS A 98 4.91 2.23 -5.29
N TYR A 99 4.09 3.13 -5.81
CA TYR A 99 3.35 2.91 -7.05
C TYR A 99 4.14 3.42 -8.25
N HIS A 100 4.03 2.71 -9.36
CA HIS A 100 4.39 3.21 -10.68
C HIS A 100 3.14 3.81 -11.32
N MET A 101 3.24 5.06 -11.75
CA MET A 101 2.12 5.82 -12.28
C MET A 101 2.47 6.50 -13.60
N LEU A 102 1.45 6.82 -14.39
CA LEU A 102 1.52 7.75 -15.51
C LEU A 102 0.79 9.05 -15.19
N ASP A 103 1.37 10.17 -15.60
CA ASP A 103 0.64 11.44 -15.62
C ASP A 103 -0.22 11.56 -16.90
N HIS A 104 -0.95 12.66 -17.00
CA HIS A 104 -1.84 12.95 -18.13
C HIS A 104 -1.13 13.09 -19.50
N GLN A 105 0.21 13.15 -19.52
CA GLN A 105 1.02 13.19 -20.74
C GLN A 105 1.62 11.81 -21.06
N GLY A 106 1.29 10.78 -20.28
CA GLY A 106 1.88 9.46 -20.39
C GLY A 106 3.30 9.38 -19.83
N LYS A 107 3.76 10.37 -19.07
CA LYS A 107 5.09 10.33 -18.44
C LYS A 107 5.04 9.52 -17.15
N ALA A 108 5.97 8.58 -17.03
CA ALA A 108 6.10 7.76 -15.83
C ALA A 108 6.64 8.55 -14.63
N PHE A 109 6.06 8.28 -13.46
CA PHE A 109 6.54 8.75 -12.17
C PHE A 109 6.26 7.73 -11.07
N GLN A 110 6.90 7.91 -9.91
CA GLN A 110 6.69 7.07 -8.74
C GLN A 110 6.01 7.86 -7.62
N VAL A 111 5.17 7.17 -6.85
CA VAL A 111 4.55 7.69 -5.63
C VAL A 111 4.90 6.77 -4.48
N SER A 112 5.64 7.28 -3.50
CA SER A 112 5.99 6.51 -2.31
C SER A 112 4.74 6.16 -1.51
N ILE A 113 4.71 4.94 -1.02
CA ILE A 113 3.78 4.47 -0.01
C ILE A 113 4.51 4.59 1.33
N PRO A 114 4.01 5.39 2.29
CA PRO A 114 4.70 5.58 3.56
C PRO A 114 4.83 4.25 4.31
N VAL A 115 5.89 4.11 5.11
CA VAL A 115 6.05 2.98 6.02
C VAL A 115 4.85 2.92 6.95
N PHE A 116 4.19 1.77 7.03
CA PHE A 116 3.13 1.52 8.00
C PHE A 116 3.38 0.20 8.73
N ARG A 117 2.86 0.14 9.96
CA ARG A 117 3.04 -1.03 10.83
C ARG A 117 1.95 -2.06 10.54
N LEU A 118 2.35 -3.32 10.59
CA LEU A 118 1.46 -4.46 10.78
C LEU A 118 1.65 -4.87 12.24
N ALA A 119 0.66 -4.67 13.10
CA ALA A 119 0.81 -4.94 14.52
C ALA A 119 -0.51 -5.45 15.12
N ILE A 120 -0.41 -6.45 15.99
CA ILE A 120 -1.54 -6.80 16.85
C ILE A 120 -1.86 -5.62 17.81
N PRO A 121 -3.14 -5.31 18.08
CA PRO A 121 -3.52 -4.13 18.85
C PRO A 121 -2.89 -4.04 20.25
N SER A 122 -2.67 -5.17 20.91
CA SER A 122 -2.07 -5.25 22.25
C SER A 122 -0.60 -4.79 22.30
N LEU A 123 0.06 -4.58 21.15
CA LEU A 123 1.43 -4.10 21.05
C LEU A 123 1.56 -2.61 20.70
N ILE A 124 0.44 -1.89 20.57
CA ILE A 124 0.42 -0.45 20.28
C ILE A 124 0.26 0.30 21.61
N HIS A 125 1.34 0.91 22.11
CA HIS A 125 1.32 1.86 23.24
C HIS A 125 1.42 3.29 22.73
#